data_AF-A0A969KAM6-F1
#
_entry.id   AF-A0A969KAM6-F1
#
_cell.length_a   1.000
_cell.length_b   1.000
_cell.length_c   1.000
_cell.angle_alpha   90.00
_cell.angle_beta   90.00
_cell.angle_gamma   90.00
#
_symmetry.space_group_name_H-M   'P 1'
#
loop_
_entity.id
_entity.type
_entity.pdbx_description
1 polymer ?
#
loop_
_entity_poly.entity_id
_entity_poly.type
_entity_poly.pdbx_seq_one_letter_code
_entity_poly.pdbx_strand_id
1 'polypeptide(L)'
;MAKLTRQDIEERAREQGASQLRIEKEELTQLDLSNLSLSGISFSDSRLEKASLSRSDLSGADFSRSILSNASLIEANLSETTMVGANLKGANLTGADLHGANLREATFYRSNLSG
;
A
#
# COMPACT_ATOMS: atom_id res chain seq x y z
N MET A 1 -21.22 9.82 2.04
CA MET A 1 -20.57 11.06 1.55
C MET A 1 -19.20 10.67 0.99
N ALA A 2 -18.93 11.02 -0.28
CA ALA A 2 -17.87 10.40 -1.09
C ALA A 2 -16.45 10.69 -0.58
N LYS A 3 -15.77 9.64 -0.14
CA LYS A 3 -14.31 9.56 0.04
C LYS A 3 -13.93 8.34 -0.81
N LEU A 4 -13.55 8.53 -2.05
CA LEU A 4 -12.15 8.56 -2.48
C LEU A 4 -12.10 8.94 -3.97
N THR A 5 -11.25 9.90 -4.31
CA THR A 5 -10.88 10.28 -5.67
C THR A 5 -9.47 10.87 -5.66
N ARG A 6 -8.42 10.08 -5.85
CA ARG A 6 -7.34 10.57 -6.72
C ARG A 6 -7.69 10.04 -8.11
N GLN A 7 -8.47 10.83 -8.87
CA GLN A 7 -9.81 10.42 -9.29
C GLN A 7 -9.90 8.95 -9.63
N ASP A 8 -10.63 8.30 -8.74
CA ASP A 8 -10.82 6.88 -8.80
C ASP A 8 -9.60 6.05 -8.49
N ILE A 9 -8.59 6.51 -7.75
CA ILE A 9 -7.30 5.79 -7.67
C ILE A 9 -6.87 5.40 -9.08
N GLU A 10 -7.00 6.36 -9.99
CA GLU A 10 -6.85 6.18 -11.43
C GLU A 10 -7.63 4.98 -11.98
N GLU A 11 -8.94 5.08 -11.77
CA GLU A 11 -10.05 4.20 -12.16
C GLU A 11 -9.75 2.72 -12.38
N ARG A 12 -9.33 1.91 -11.40
CA ARG A 12 -8.80 2.22 -10.07
C ARG A 12 -7.44 1.58 -9.89
N ALA A 13 -6.54 1.92 -10.80
CA ALA A 13 -5.58 1.05 -11.43
C ALA A 13 -6.19 0.40 -12.66
N ARG A 14 -6.86 1.24 -13.48
CA ARG A 14 -7.46 0.94 -14.80
C ARG A 14 -7.81 -0.51 -14.95
N GLU A 15 -8.83 -0.78 -14.14
CA GLU A 15 -9.52 -2.04 -13.92
C GLU A 15 -8.59 -3.24 -13.92
N GLN A 16 -7.55 -3.07 -13.12
CA GLN A 16 -6.75 -4.13 -12.56
C GLN A 16 -5.75 -4.74 -13.55
N GLY A 17 -5.48 -4.07 -14.67
CA GLY A 17 -4.34 -4.36 -15.54
C GLY A 17 -3.16 -3.39 -15.34
N ALA A 18 -3.17 -2.58 -14.29
CA ALA A 18 -2.26 -1.46 -14.15
C ALA A 18 -0.78 -1.86 -14.16
N SER A 19 -0.02 -0.93 -14.75
CA SER A 19 1.39 -0.71 -14.50
C SER A 19 1.71 0.78 -14.67
N GLN A 20 2.74 1.26 -13.95
CA GLN A 20 3.38 2.58 -14.02
C GLN A 20 2.53 3.82 -13.73
N LEU A 21 1.45 3.67 -12.96
CA LEU A 21 0.73 4.82 -12.40
C LEU A 21 1.56 5.48 -11.28
N ARG A 22 1.55 6.82 -11.24
CA ARG A 22 2.33 7.62 -10.27
C ARG A 22 1.43 8.38 -9.32
N ILE A 23 1.07 7.71 -8.24
CA ILE A 23 0.21 8.15 -7.15
C ILE A 23 1.04 8.73 -6.00
N GLU A 24 1.82 9.75 -6.30
CA GLU A 24 2.89 10.23 -5.42
C GLU A 24 2.53 11.52 -4.69
N LYS A 25 2.92 11.61 -3.41
CA LYS A 25 2.70 12.77 -2.54
C LYS A 25 1.22 13.09 -2.31
N GLU A 26 0.40 12.06 -2.25
CA GLU A 26 -1.06 12.16 -2.20
C GLU A 26 -1.60 11.91 -0.79
N GLU A 27 -2.71 12.59 -0.47
CA GLU A 27 -3.43 12.41 0.79
C GLU A 27 -4.48 11.30 0.63
N LEU A 28 -4.07 10.08 0.95
CA LEU A 28 -4.83 8.84 0.79
C LEU A 28 -5.28 8.22 2.12
N THR A 29 -5.53 9.07 3.12
CA THR A 29 -5.78 8.66 4.51
C THR A 29 -7.19 8.10 4.73
N GLN A 30 -7.29 6.97 5.44
CA GLN A 30 -8.54 6.25 5.79
C GLN A 30 -9.36 5.81 4.57
N LEU A 31 -8.68 5.52 3.48
CA LEU A 31 -9.28 5.15 2.24
C LEU A 31 -9.50 3.64 2.16
N ASP A 32 -10.60 3.24 1.52
CA ASP A 32 -10.79 1.84 1.17
C ASP A 32 -10.18 1.58 -0.22
N LEU A 33 -9.07 0.86 -0.22
CA LEU A 33 -8.30 0.38 -1.36
C LEU A 33 -8.24 -1.15 -1.38
N SER A 34 -9.12 -1.81 -0.62
CA SER A 34 -9.11 -3.27 -0.45
C SER A 34 -9.51 -3.97 -1.75
N ASN A 35 -8.92 -5.13 -2.01
CA ASN A 35 -9.21 -5.96 -3.19
C ASN A 35 -8.96 -5.25 -4.54
N LEU A 36 -8.03 -4.29 -4.58
CA LEU A 36 -7.62 -3.64 -5.83
C LEU A 36 -6.34 -4.28 -6.36
N SER A 37 -6.21 -4.38 -7.68
CA SER A 37 -4.92 -4.67 -8.32
C SER A 37 -4.20 -3.37 -8.57
N LEU A 38 -3.12 -3.16 -7.83
CA LEU A 38 -2.34 -1.93 -7.72
C LEU A 38 -0.85 -2.25 -7.96
N SER A 39 -0.55 -3.31 -8.71
CA SER A 39 0.81 -3.78 -8.95
C SER A 39 1.64 -2.77 -9.75
N GLY A 40 2.91 -2.64 -9.38
CA GLY A 40 3.85 -1.71 -10.00
C GLY A 40 3.49 -0.23 -9.88
N ILE A 41 2.48 0.13 -9.09
CA ILE A 41 2.09 1.52 -8.87
C ILE A 41 3.07 2.20 -7.91
N SER A 42 3.43 3.45 -8.20
CA SER A 42 4.17 4.27 -7.26
C SER A 42 3.22 5.03 -6.34
N PHE A 43 3.28 4.73 -5.06
CA PHE A 43 2.69 5.47 -3.95
C PHE A 43 3.74 6.28 -3.18
N SER A 44 4.91 6.55 -3.78
CA SER A 44 6.03 7.16 -3.06
C SER A 44 5.66 8.52 -2.46
N ASP A 45 6.16 8.76 -1.25
CA ASP A 45 5.87 9.96 -0.45
C ASP A 45 4.37 10.19 -0.11
N SER A 46 3.47 9.23 -0.40
CA SER A 46 2.04 9.36 -0.14
C SER A 46 1.63 8.96 1.29
N ARG A 47 0.48 9.46 1.74
CA ARG A 47 -0.07 9.21 3.07
C ARG A 47 -1.27 8.28 3.00
N LEU A 48 -1.05 7.01 3.33
CA LEU A 48 -2.05 5.93 3.40
C LEU A 48 -2.38 5.55 4.86
N GLU A 49 -2.26 6.49 5.79
CA GLU A 49 -2.53 6.24 7.20
C GLU A 49 -3.96 5.70 7.37
N LYS A 50 -4.11 4.59 8.10
CA LYS A 50 -5.39 3.91 8.33
C LYS A 50 -6.14 3.49 7.06
N ALA A 51 -5.49 3.49 5.89
CA ALA A 51 -6.10 2.95 4.68
C ALA A 51 -6.28 1.44 4.80
N SER A 52 -7.32 0.90 4.16
CA SER A 52 -7.46 -0.53 3.98
C SER A 52 -6.94 -0.90 2.59
N LEU A 53 -5.90 -1.72 2.56
CA LEU A 53 -5.25 -2.32 1.40
C LEU A 53 -5.35 -3.85 1.45
N SER A 54 -6.27 -4.36 2.28
CA SER A 54 -6.42 -5.79 2.53
C SER A 54 -6.74 -6.51 1.23
N ARG A 55 -6.08 -7.66 0.99
CA ARG A 55 -6.26 -8.51 -0.21
C ARG A 55 -5.96 -7.84 -1.54
N SER A 56 -5.30 -6.68 -1.53
CA SER A 56 -4.92 -5.99 -2.77
C SER A 56 -3.65 -6.61 -3.35
N ASP A 57 -3.56 -6.64 -4.68
CA ASP A 57 -2.30 -6.95 -5.35
C ASP A 57 -1.46 -5.69 -5.41
N LEU A 58 -0.36 -5.66 -4.65
CA LEU A 58 0.59 -4.57 -4.57
C LEU A 58 1.97 -5.01 -5.07
N SER A 59 2.06 -6.14 -5.79
CA SER A 59 3.34 -6.67 -6.23
C SER A 59 4.14 -5.64 -7.03
N GLY A 60 5.42 -5.48 -6.69
CA GLY A 60 6.29 -4.49 -7.33
C GLY A 60 5.95 -3.02 -7.09
N ALA A 61 4.95 -2.70 -6.25
CA ALA A 61 4.58 -1.32 -5.95
C ALA A 61 5.69 -0.58 -5.18
N ASP A 62 5.76 0.74 -5.37
CA ASP A 62 6.71 1.61 -4.67
C ASP A 62 6.01 2.42 -3.57
N PHE A 63 6.29 2.06 -2.32
CA PHE A 63 5.89 2.75 -1.10
C PHE A 63 7.05 3.50 -0.45
N SER A 64 8.09 3.87 -1.21
CA SER A 64 9.23 4.60 -0.67
C SER A 64 8.79 5.86 0.07
N ARG A 65 9.21 5.96 1.33
CA ARG A 65 8.89 7.05 2.26
C ARG A 65 7.39 7.28 2.51
N SER A 66 6.53 6.33 2.12
CA SER A 66 5.08 6.43 2.35
C SER A 66 4.71 6.21 3.82
N ILE A 67 3.60 6.82 4.23
CA ILE A 67 3.06 6.66 5.59
C ILE A 67 1.89 5.67 5.54
N LEU A 68 2.10 4.46 6.05
CA LEU A 68 1.14 3.35 6.15
C LEU A 68 0.77 3.05 7.62
N SER A 69 0.94 4.02 8.52
CA SER A 69 0.68 3.82 9.95
C SER A 69 -0.77 3.35 10.17
N ASN A 70 -0.93 2.27 10.93
CA ASN A 70 -2.21 1.64 11.23
C ASN A 70 -3.02 1.22 9.98
N ALA A 71 -2.39 1.06 8.81
CA ALA A 71 -3.06 0.53 7.62
C ALA A 71 -3.40 -0.96 7.79
N SER A 72 -4.46 -1.42 7.11
CA SER A 72 -4.78 -2.84 7.00
C SER A 72 -4.21 -3.38 5.69
N LEU A 73 -3.28 -4.32 5.78
CA LEU A 73 -2.60 -5.02 4.67
C LEU A 73 -2.83 -6.54 4.78
N ILE A 74 -3.92 -6.95 5.44
CA ILE A 74 -4.26 -8.36 5.66
C ILE A 74 -4.35 -9.08 4.32
N GLU A 75 -3.64 -10.20 4.17
CA GLU A 75 -3.63 -11.03 2.95
C GLU A 75 -3.25 -10.24 1.67
N ALA A 76 -2.56 -9.09 1.78
CA ALA A 76 -2.12 -8.31 0.63
C ALA A 76 -0.88 -8.96 -0.02
N ASN A 77 -0.79 -8.91 -1.36
CA ASN A 77 0.41 -9.31 -2.06
C ASN A 77 1.38 -8.13 -2.13
N LEU A 78 2.41 -8.12 -1.29
CA LEU A 78 3.47 -7.11 -1.26
C LEU A 78 4.79 -7.64 -1.84
N SER A 79 4.75 -8.72 -2.63
CA SER A 79 5.97 -9.30 -3.22
C SER A 79 6.69 -8.28 -4.11
N GLU A 80 8.02 -8.29 -4.08
CA GLU A 80 8.89 -7.39 -4.87
C GLU A 80 8.64 -5.88 -4.65
N THR A 81 7.90 -5.49 -3.61
CA THR A 81 7.63 -4.07 -3.32
C THR A 81 8.89 -3.33 -2.91
N THR A 82 8.96 -2.04 -3.24
CA THR A 82 9.95 -1.13 -2.63
C THR A 82 9.27 -0.35 -1.52
N MET A 83 9.68 -0.55 -0.27
CA MET A 83 9.13 0.17 0.89
C MET A 83 10.23 0.91 1.66
N VAL A 84 11.24 1.42 0.95
CA VAL A 84 12.41 2.04 1.58
C VAL A 84 11.98 3.26 2.41
N GLY A 85 12.26 3.24 3.70
CA GLY A 85 11.87 4.30 4.62
C GLY A 85 10.37 4.40 4.89
N ALA A 86 9.57 3.40 4.51
CA ALA A 86 8.13 3.41 4.75
C ALA A 86 7.80 3.29 6.25
N ASN A 87 6.73 3.97 6.68
CA ASN A 87 6.24 3.89 8.05
C ASN A 87 5.03 2.95 8.14
N LEU A 88 5.24 1.73 8.64
CA LEU A 88 4.23 0.69 8.83
C LEU A 88 3.81 0.54 10.30
N LYS A 89 4.12 1.51 11.17
CA LYS A 89 3.82 1.44 12.61
C LYS A 89 2.35 1.08 12.86
N GLY A 90 2.11 -0.01 13.59
CA GLY A 90 0.77 -0.47 13.94
C GLY A 90 -0.03 -1.05 12.76
N ALA A 91 0.56 -1.19 11.58
CA ALA A 91 -0.11 -1.80 10.43
C ALA A 91 -0.38 -3.29 10.68
N ASN A 92 -1.48 -3.80 10.13
CA ASN A 92 -1.81 -5.22 10.19
C ASN A 92 -1.46 -5.89 8.86
N LEU A 93 -0.39 -6.68 8.83
CA LEU A 93 0.08 -7.44 7.67
C LEU A 93 -0.19 -8.95 7.84
N THR A 94 -1.19 -9.35 8.63
CA THR A 94 -1.51 -10.77 8.82
C THR A 94 -1.70 -11.47 7.49
N GLY A 95 -0.91 -12.51 7.22
CA GLY A 95 -0.97 -13.28 5.97
C GLY A 95 -0.53 -12.52 4.70
N ALA A 96 0.11 -11.35 4.80
CA ALA A 96 0.64 -10.65 3.63
C ALA A 96 1.88 -11.36 3.06
N ASP A 97 2.01 -11.38 1.73
CA ASP A 97 3.20 -11.90 1.05
C ASP A 97 4.25 -10.79 0.92
N LEU A 98 5.42 -10.96 1.52
CA LEU A 98 6.54 -10.01 1.47
C LEU A 98 7.76 -10.56 0.72
N HIS A 99 7.61 -11.64 -0.06
CA HIS A 99 8.72 -12.22 -0.83
C HIS A 99 9.40 -11.16 -1.71
N GLY A 100 10.71 -10.97 -1.56
CA GLY A 100 11.46 -9.99 -2.37
C GLY A 100 11.23 -8.51 -2.01
N ALA A 101 10.38 -8.20 -1.03
CA ALA A 101 10.13 -6.81 -0.62
C ALA A 101 11.39 -6.14 -0.07
N ASN A 102 11.72 -4.94 -0.58
CA ASN A 102 12.79 -4.11 -0.07
C ASN A 102 12.29 -3.23 1.08
N LEU A 103 12.57 -3.67 2.30
CA LEU A 103 12.14 -3.01 3.55
C LEU A 103 13.24 -2.18 4.22
N ARG A 104 14.31 -1.80 3.50
CA ARG A 104 15.41 -1.01 4.09
C ARG A 104 14.86 0.27 4.73
N GLU A 105 15.25 0.54 5.97
CA GLU A 105 14.80 1.72 6.75
C GLU A 105 13.29 1.79 7.03
N ALA A 106 12.51 0.76 6.68
CA ALA A 106 11.10 0.70 7.02
C ALA A 106 10.90 0.45 8.54
N THR A 107 9.81 0.99 9.10
CA THR A 107 9.50 0.86 10.53
C THR A 107 8.25 0.02 10.78
N PHE A 108 8.35 -0.98 11.65
CA PHE A 108 7.31 -1.98 11.94
C PHE A 108 6.87 -2.03 13.42
N TYR A 109 7.11 -0.96 14.17
CA TYR A 109 6.77 -0.94 15.59
C TYR A 109 5.26 -1.21 15.79
N ARG A 110 4.93 -2.25 16.58
CA ARG A 110 3.55 -2.74 16.84
C ARG A 110 2.79 -3.23 15.61
N SER A 111 3.46 -3.50 14.50
CA SER A 111 2.83 -4.12 13.34
C SER A 111 2.57 -5.60 13.60
N ASN A 112 1.51 -6.15 13.01
CA ASN A 112 1.24 -7.59 13.04
C ASN A 112 1.74 -8.24 11.75
N LEU A 113 2.62 -9.24 11.86
CA LEU A 113 3.21 -9.98 10.74
C LEU A 113 2.89 -11.48 10.81
N SER A 114 1.91 -11.88 11.63
CA SER A 114 1.53 -13.29 11.77
C SER A 114 1.02 -13.85 10.44
N GLY A 115 1.55 -14.96 9.96
CA GLY A 115 1.15 -15.58 8.70
C GLY A 115 1.99 -16.80 8.40
#